data_AF-A0A2D4L506-F1
#
_entry.id   AF-A0A2D4L506-F1
#
_cell.length_a   1.000
_cell.length_b   1.000
_cell.length_c   1.000
_cell.angle_alpha   90.00
_cell.angle_beta   90.00
_cell.angle_gamma   90.00
#
_symmetry.space_group_name_H-M   'P 1'
#
loop_
_entity.id
_entity.type
_entity.pdbx_description
1 polymer ?
#
loop_
_entity_poly.entity_id
_entity_poly.type
_entity_poly.pdbx_seq_one_letter_code
_entity_poly.pdbx_strand_id
1 'polypeptide(L)'
;KKIENIEKRIEETDGKFENIQQMMQQYDVRIKKIEEEDIQRDKKMKEMDTRLTEVERDKSGLGWEVDKSEFYLRFQNVEEEKGEDLVEVMANTLAEALEITIEKMKDGMDETFRVYTRYAMRNKLPREVHIRFT
;
A
#
# COMPACT_ATOMS: atom_id res chain seq x y z
N LYS A 1 64.78 6.38 34.69
CA LYS A 1 64.00 7.59 34.32
C LYS A 1 63.62 7.66 32.84
N LYS A 2 64.52 7.84 31.84
CA LYS A 2 64.07 7.90 30.42
C LYS A 2 63.49 6.58 29.90
N ILE A 3 64.12 5.45 30.23
CA ILE A 3 63.71 4.10 29.78
C ILE A 3 62.34 3.72 30.38
N GLU A 4 62.20 3.90 31.69
CA GLU A 4 60.96 3.65 32.45
C GLU A 4 59.74 4.45 31.93
N ASN A 5 59.95 5.68 31.46
CA ASN A 5 58.89 6.50 30.86
C ASN A 5 58.51 6.04 29.44
N ILE A 6 59.41 5.32 28.75
CA ILE A 6 59.15 4.71 27.45
C ILE A 6 58.36 3.41 27.64
N GLU A 7 58.73 2.57 28.61
CA GLU A 7 58.00 1.34 28.95
C GLU A 7 56.54 1.62 29.30
N LYS A 8 56.30 2.61 30.16
CA LYS A 8 54.92 3.01 30.53
C LYS A 8 54.09 3.49 29.33
N ARG A 9 54.72 4.20 28.37
CA ARG A 9 54.05 4.63 27.14
C ARG A 9 53.76 3.47 26.19
N ILE A 10 54.60 2.44 26.17
CA ILE A 10 54.38 1.23 25.36
C ILE A 10 53.18 0.46 25.92
N GLU A 11 53.13 0.19 27.22
CA GLU A 11 51.98 -0.47 27.86
C GLU A 11 50.65 0.27 27.63
N GLU A 12 50.66 1.60 27.76
CA GLU A 12 49.47 2.43 27.48
C GLU A 12 49.04 2.38 26.00
N THR A 13 49.98 2.17 25.08
CA THR A 13 49.71 2.08 23.64
C THR A 13 49.20 0.68 23.27
N ASP A 14 49.78 -0.38 23.85
CA ASP A 14 49.35 -1.76 23.68
C ASP A 14 47.93 -1.98 24.23
N GLY A 15 47.60 -1.44 25.40
CA GLY A 15 46.24 -1.52 25.94
C GLY A 15 45.19 -0.78 25.09
N LYS A 16 45.58 0.31 24.40
CA LYS A 16 44.70 0.97 23.41
C LYS A 16 44.56 0.13 22.14
N PHE A 17 45.62 -0.53 21.72
CA PHE A 17 45.62 -1.42 20.56
C PHE A 17 44.72 -2.63 20.77
N GLU A 18 44.78 -3.28 21.94
CA GLU A 18 43.90 -4.39 22.31
C GLU A 18 42.42 -3.99 22.31
N ASN A 19 42.09 -2.81 22.87
CA ASN A 19 40.72 -2.28 22.86
C ASN A 19 40.19 -2.05 21.44
N ILE A 20 41.03 -1.52 20.54
CA ILE A 20 40.66 -1.33 19.13
C ILE A 20 40.42 -2.69 18.46
N GLN A 21 41.29 -3.67 18.74
CA GLN A 21 41.18 -5.01 18.18
C GLN A 21 39.89 -5.72 18.62
N GLN A 22 39.49 -5.58 19.88
CA GLN A 22 38.21 -6.09 20.38
C GLN A 22 37.01 -5.41 19.72
N MET A 23 37.06 -4.08 19.53
CA MET A 23 36.00 -3.35 18.82
C MET A 23 35.87 -3.80 17.36
N MET A 24 36.99 -4.02 16.66
CA MET A 24 36.97 -4.53 15.28
C MET A 24 36.30 -5.90 15.19
N GLN A 25 36.61 -6.82 16.12
CA GLN A 25 35.96 -8.13 16.18
C GLN A 25 34.44 -8.02 16.40
N GLN A 26 33.99 -7.08 17.24
CA GLN A 26 32.55 -6.86 17.44
C GLN A 26 31.86 -6.32 16.19
N TYR A 27 32.51 -5.43 15.44
CA TYR A 27 31.97 -4.92 14.17
C TYR A 27 31.89 -6.01 13.10
N ASP A 28 32.90 -6.88 12.99
CA ASP A 28 32.88 -8.00 12.04
C ASP A 28 31.70 -8.93 12.29
N VAL A 29 31.39 -9.24 13.55
CA VAL A 29 30.23 -10.07 13.90
C VAL A 29 28.91 -9.40 13.53
N ARG A 30 28.79 -8.08 13.76
CA ARG A 30 27.58 -7.32 13.40
C ARG A 30 27.39 -7.24 11.88
N ILE A 31 28.47 -7.02 11.13
CA ILE A 31 28.44 -6.95 9.66
C ILE A 31 27.96 -8.28 9.09
N LYS A 32 28.52 -9.41 9.54
CA LYS A 32 28.09 -10.75 9.09
C LYS A 32 26.60 -11.00 9.31
N LYS A 33 26.06 -10.57 10.46
CA LYS A 33 24.63 -10.71 10.74
C LYS A 33 23.76 -9.86 9.78
N ILE A 34 24.20 -8.65 9.45
CA ILE A 34 23.50 -7.79 8.50
C ILE A 34 23.50 -8.42 7.11
N GLU A 35 24.65 -8.94 6.66
CA GLU A 35 24.76 -9.63 5.36
C GLU A 35 23.83 -10.85 5.26
N GLU A 36 23.75 -11.66 6.32
CA GLU A 36 22.83 -12.81 6.36
C GLU A 36 21.36 -12.38 6.28
N GLU A 37 20.96 -11.34 7.02
CA GLU A 37 19.60 -10.81 6.95
C GLU A 37 19.28 -10.22 5.57
N ASP A 38 20.24 -9.57 4.92
CA ASP A 38 20.09 -8.97 3.59
C ASP A 38 19.88 -10.05 2.52
N ILE A 39 20.67 -11.14 2.56
CA ILE A 39 20.51 -12.31 1.70
C ILE A 39 19.11 -12.94 1.87
N GLN A 40 18.60 -13.02 3.10
CA GLN A 40 17.25 -13.53 3.36
C GLN A 40 16.16 -12.62 2.81
N ARG A 41 16.31 -11.29 2.95
CA ARG A 41 15.38 -10.31 2.38
C ARG A 41 15.35 -10.38 0.86
N ASP A 42 16.51 -10.49 0.22
CA ASP A 42 16.64 -10.64 -1.23
C ASP A 42 15.96 -11.90 -1.76
N LYS A 43 16.12 -13.02 -1.04
CA LYS A 43 15.44 -14.27 -1.41
C LYS A 43 13.91 -14.12 -1.34
N LYS A 44 13.40 -13.45 -0.31
CA LYS A 44 11.97 -13.19 -0.13
C LYS A 44 11.42 -12.21 -1.16
N MET A 45 12.22 -11.22 -1.57
CA MET A 45 11.86 -10.27 -2.64
C MET A 45 11.76 -10.98 -3.99
N LYS A 46 12.71 -11.86 -4.32
CA LYS A 46 12.66 -12.68 -5.54
C LYS A 46 11.44 -13.60 -5.57
N GLU A 47 11.08 -14.21 -4.43
CA GLU A 47 9.88 -15.03 -4.33
C GLU A 47 8.59 -14.21 -4.56
N MET A 48 8.53 -12.97 -4.05
CA MET A 48 7.41 -12.06 -4.27
C MET A 48 7.28 -11.66 -5.75
N ASP A 49 8.41 -11.40 -6.42
CA ASP A 49 8.46 -11.04 -7.84
C ASP A 49 8.00 -12.20 -8.75
N THR A 50 8.42 -13.43 -8.43
CA THR A 50 7.91 -14.64 -9.11
C THR A 50 6.40 -14.80 -8.92
N ARG A 51 5.89 -14.62 -7.69
CA ARG A 51 4.44 -14.69 -7.43
C ARG A 51 3.66 -13.58 -8.13
N LEU A 52 4.23 -12.37 -8.25
CA LEU A 52 3.61 -11.27 -9.00
C LEU A 52 3.54 -11.59 -10.49
N THR A 53 4.62 -12.11 -11.08
CA THR A 53 4.64 -12.49 -12.50
C THR A 53 3.74 -13.67 -12.83
N GLU A 54 3.58 -14.63 -11.91
CA GLU A 54 2.56 -15.69 -12.02
C GLU A 54 1.14 -15.13 -11.96
N VAL A 55 0.86 -14.21 -11.03
CA VAL A 55 -0.42 -13.49 -10.97
C VAL A 55 -0.67 -12.69 -12.24
N GLU A 56 0.34 -12.06 -12.84
CA GLU A 56 0.23 -11.33 -14.11
C GLU A 56 0.01 -12.26 -15.32
N ARG A 57 0.58 -13.47 -15.32
CA ARG A 57 0.37 -14.47 -16.38
C ARG A 57 -0.98 -15.18 -16.28
N ASP A 58 -1.45 -15.49 -15.08
CA ASP A 58 -2.83 -15.97 -14.85
C ASP A 58 -3.87 -14.87 -15.17
N LYS A 59 -3.46 -13.61 -15.06
CA LYS A 59 -4.16 -12.44 -15.57
C LYS A 59 -4.08 -12.26 -17.09
N SER A 60 -3.63 -13.24 -17.87
CA SER A 60 -3.91 -13.26 -19.32
C SER A 60 -5.40 -13.48 -19.65
N GLY A 61 -6.26 -13.60 -18.63
CA GLY A 61 -7.70 -13.30 -18.70
C GLY A 61 -8.07 -11.81 -18.69
N LEU A 62 -7.20 -10.91 -18.22
CA LEU A 62 -7.42 -9.45 -18.19
C LEU A 62 -7.42 -8.82 -19.59
N GLY A 63 -6.92 -9.51 -20.62
CA GLY A 63 -6.97 -9.01 -22.00
C GLY A 63 -8.41 -8.80 -22.52
N TRP A 64 -9.39 -9.51 -21.97
CA TRP A 64 -10.81 -9.33 -22.28
C TRP A 64 -11.52 -8.37 -21.31
N GLU A 65 -10.93 -8.11 -20.15
CA GLU A 65 -11.50 -7.27 -19.09
C GLU A 65 -11.15 -5.78 -19.29
N VAL A 66 -10.08 -5.47 -20.02
CA VAL A 66 -9.70 -4.09 -20.36
C VAL A 66 -10.63 -3.48 -21.44
N ASP A 67 -11.22 -4.29 -22.33
CA ASP A 67 -12.28 -3.81 -23.25
C ASP A 67 -13.64 -3.60 -22.52
N LYS A 68 -13.81 -4.19 -21.33
CA LYS A 68 -14.85 -3.86 -20.34
C LYS A 68 -14.31 -2.88 -19.28
N SER A 69 -13.53 -1.87 -19.67
CA SER A 69 -13.16 -0.78 -18.77
C SER A 69 -14.44 -0.06 -18.30
N GLU A 70 -14.94 -0.44 -17.13
CA GLU A 70 -16.15 0.12 -16.51
C GLU A 70 -15.91 1.56 -16.07
N PHE A 71 -16.37 2.51 -16.88
CA PHE A 71 -16.46 3.90 -16.48
C PHE A 71 -17.59 4.05 -15.46
N TYR A 72 -17.26 3.96 -14.18
CA TYR A 72 -18.19 4.33 -13.11
C TYR A 72 -18.28 5.85 -12.98
N LEU A 73 -19.51 6.36 -12.93
CA LEU A 73 -19.75 7.74 -12.51
C LEU A 73 -19.71 7.80 -10.98
N ARG A 74 -18.92 8.73 -10.45
CA ARG A 74 -18.62 8.85 -9.02
C ARG A 74 -19.27 10.09 -8.43
N PHE A 75 -20.08 9.90 -7.40
CA PHE A 75 -20.79 10.96 -6.71
C PHE A 75 -20.31 11.09 -5.27
N GLN A 76 -19.87 12.29 -4.91
CA GLN A 76 -19.46 12.64 -3.55
C GLN A 76 -20.57 13.45 -2.89
N ASN A 77 -20.59 13.41 -1.55
CA ASN A 77 -21.54 14.17 -0.72
C ASN A 77 -23.02 13.79 -0.97
N VAL A 78 -23.29 12.54 -1.35
CA VAL A 78 -24.65 12.00 -1.37
C VAL A 78 -25.06 11.70 0.07
N GLU A 79 -26.14 12.34 0.53
CA GLU A 79 -26.69 12.17 1.88
C GLU A 79 -26.97 10.70 2.20
N GLU A 80 -26.57 10.24 3.39
CA GLU A 80 -26.73 8.84 3.84
C GLU A 80 -27.93 8.69 4.76
N GLU A 81 -28.95 7.99 4.30
CA GLU A 81 -30.08 7.61 5.15
C GLU A 81 -30.11 6.10 5.44
N LYS A 82 -30.50 5.74 6.67
CA LYS A 82 -30.58 4.33 7.08
C LYS A 82 -31.77 3.67 6.39
N GLY A 83 -31.49 2.74 5.49
CA GLY A 83 -32.52 2.02 4.73
C GLY A 83 -32.94 2.74 3.44
N GLU A 84 -32.12 3.67 2.96
CA GLU A 84 -32.30 4.30 1.64
C GLU A 84 -32.31 3.27 0.50
N ASP A 85 -33.14 3.52 -0.50
CA ASP A 85 -32.98 2.91 -1.82
C ASP A 85 -32.02 3.78 -2.64
N LEU A 86 -30.76 3.35 -2.69
CA LEU A 86 -29.70 4.10 -3.36
C LEU A 86 -29.97 4.28 -4.87
N VAL A 87 -30.60 3.30 -5.52
CA VAL A 87 -30.95 3.38 -6.94
C VAL A 87 -32.01 4.47 -7.14
N GLU A 88 -33.00 4.53 -6.24
CA GLU A 88 -34.04 5.55 -6.28
C GLU A 88 -33.50 6.96 -6.03
N VAL A 89 -32.67 7.16 -4.99
CA VAL A 89 -32.06 8.46 -4.68
C VAL A 89 -31.25 8.99 -5.86
N MET A 90 -30.41 8.14 -6.44
CA MET A 90 -29.57 8.53 -7.56
C MET A 90 -30.36 8.73 -8.85
N ALA A 91 -31.33 7.87 -9.14
CA ALA A 91 -32.17 8.01 -10.32
C ALA A 91 -33.02 9.28 -10.27
N ASN A 92 -33.58 9.64 -9.11
CA ASN A 92 -34.33 10.88 -8.94
C ASN A 92 -33.45 12.11 -9.19
N THR A 93 -32.28 12.15 -8.56
CA THR A 93 -31.32 13.26 -8.71
C THR A 93 -30.87 13.43 -10.17
N LEU A 94 -30.57 12.33 -10.84
CA LEU A 94 -30.09 12.35 -12.23
C LEU A 94 -31.20 12.57 -13.24
N ALA A 95 -32.39 12.04 -13.01
CA ALA A 95 -33.56 12.29 -13.84
C ALA A 95 -33.95 13.77 -13.82
N GLU A 96 -33.89 14.41 -12.65
CA GLU A 96 -34.13 15.86 -12.51
C GLU A 96 -33.06 16.66 -13.25
N ALA A 97 -31.77 16.35 -13.04
CA ALA A 97 -30.67 17.09 -13.68
C ALA A 97 -30.62 16.94 -15.21
N LEU A 98 -31.08 15.80 -15.74
CA LEU A 98 -31.08 15.48 -17.17
C LEU A 98 -32.45 15.69 -17.84
N GLU A 99 -33.46 16.13 -17.10
CA GLU A 99 -34.84 16.31 -17.56
C GLU A 99 -35.43 15.05 -18.24
N ILE A 100 -35.10 13.87 -17.73
CA ILE A 100 -35.63 12.57 -18.20
C ILE A 100 -36.54 11.92 -17.16
N THR A 101 -37.25 10.86 -17.55
CA THR A 101 -38.08 10.12 -16.60
C THR A 101 -37.22 9.23 -15.69
N ILE A 102 -37.62 9.11 -14.43
CA ILE A 102 -36.94 8.25 -13.43
C ILE A 102 -36.84 6.81 -13.93
N GLU A 103 -37.88 6.30 -14.60
CA GLU A 103 -37.90 4.94 -15.15
C GLU A 103 -36.81 4.73 -16.20
N LYS A 104 -36.64 5.68 -17.14
CA LYS A 104 -35.56 5.61 -18.15
C LYS A 104 -34.19 5.72 -17.50
N MET A 105 -34.09 6.52 -16.44
CA MET A 105 -32.86 6.66 -15.68
C MET A 105 -32.49 5.35 -14.96
N LYS A 106 -33.46 4.71 -14.31
CA LYS A 106 -33.30 3.40 -13.65
C LYS A 106 -32.96 2.29 -14.66
N ASP A 107 -33.56 2.30 -15.85
CA ASP A 107 -33.30 1.30 -16.91
C ASP A 107 -31.86 1.34 -17.42
N GLY A 108 -31.24 2.53 -17.45
CA GLY A 108 -29.83 2.67 -17.81
C GLY A 108 -28.85 2.33 -16.69
N MET A 109 -29.30 2.30 -15.42
CA MET A 109 -28.44 2.04 -14.26
C MET A 109 -28.32 0.54 -13.99
N ASP A 110 -27.11 0.02 -14.12
CA ASP A 110 -26.83 -1.41 -13.95
C ASP A 110 -26.39 -1.72 -12.51
N GLU A 111 -25.27 -1.12 -12.09
CA GLU A 111 -24.74 -1.25 -10.74
C GLU A 111 -24.73 0.09 -10.03
N THR A 112 -25.16 0.11 -8.77
CA THR A 112 -25.12 1.31 -7.92
C THR A 112 -24.77 0.90 -6.49
N PHE A 113 -23.66 1.42 -5.96
CA PHE A 113 -23.22 1.07 -4.61
C PHE A 113 -22.41 2.19 -3.93
N ARG A 114 -22.39 2.16 -2.60
CA ARG A 114 -21.51 3.02 -1.79
C ARG A 114 -20.14 2.40 -1.59
N VAL A 115 -19.10 3.20 -1.72
CA VAL A 115 -17.72 2.79 -1.52
C VAL A 115 -17.30 2.99 -0.06
N TYR A 116 -16.92 1.88 0.57
CA TYR A 116 -16.43 1.86 1.94
C TYR A 116 -14.94 2.17 1.98
N THR A 117 -14.60 3.44 2.21
CA THR A 117 -13.19 3.83 2.46
C THR A 117 -12.94 4.06 3.95
N ARG A 118 -11.77 3.62 4.43
CA ARG A 118 -11.31 3.93 5.80
C ARG A 118 -11.20 5.43 6.04
N TYR A 119 -10.91 6.19 5.00
CA TYR A 119 -10.83 7.65 5.06
C TYR A 119 -12.18 8.27 5.41
N ALA A 120 -13.26 7.90 4.71
CA ALA A 120 -14.59 8.41 4.98
C ALA A 120 -15.06 8.05 6.40
N MET A 121 -14.81 6.81 6.85
CA MET A 121 -15.14 6.38 8.21
C MET A 121 -14.40 7.18 9.29
N ARG A 122 -13.09 7.38 9.14
CA ARG A 122 -12.26 8.10 10.12
C ARG A 122 -12.64 9.57 10.24
N ASN A 123 -13.02 10.19 9.13
CA ASN A 123 -13.36 11.61 9.07
C ASN A 123 -14.87 11.87 9.19
N LYS A 124 -15.71 10.84 9.39
CA LYS A 124 -17.18 10.93 9.42
C LYS A 124 -17.76 11.64 8.18
N LEU A 125 -17.20 11.34 7.02
CA LEU A 125 -17.67 11.88 5.73
C LEU A 125 -18.69 10.93 5.10
N PRO A 126 -19.66 11.45 4.33
CA PRO A 126 -20.51 10.63 3.47
C PRO A 126 -19.65 9.78 2.51
N ARG A 127 -20.04 8.53 2.32
CA ARG A 127 -19.43 7.59 1.39
C ARG A 127 -19.79 7.98 -0.03
N GLU A 128 -18.83 7.75 -0.91
CA GLU A 128 -18.97 7.98 -2.34
C GLU A 128 -19.90 6.93 -2.96
N VAL A 129 -20.71 7.35 -3.92
CA VAL A 129 -21.62 6.47 -4.68
C VAL A 129 -21.05 6.25 -6.07
N HIS A 130 -20.96 5.00 -6.49
CA HIS A 130 -20.51 4.61 -7.83
C HIS A 130 -21.69 4.05 -8.61
N ILE A 131 -21.86 4.53 -9.85
CA ILE A 131 -22.93 4.09 -10.77
C ILE A 131 -22.32 3.60 -12.08
N ARG A 132 -22.66 2.39 -12.50
CA ARG A 132 -22.41 1.86 -13.84
C ARG A 132 -23.65 2.00 -14.70
N PHE A 133 -23.46 2.41 -15.94
CA PHE A 133 -24.51 2.49 -16.95
C PHE A 133 -24.39 1.36 -17.98
N THR A 134 -25.53 0.88 -18.50
CA THR A 134 -25.62 -0.10 -19.61
C THR A 134 -25.61 0.59 -20.97
#